data_AF-X0NT56-F1
#
_entry.id   AF-X0NT56-F1
#
_cell.length_a   1.000
_cell.length_b   1.000
_cell.length_c   1.000
_cell.angle_alpha   90.00
_cell.angle_beta   90.00
_cell.angle_gamma   90.00
#
_symmetry.space_group_name_H-M   'P 1'
#
loop_
_entity.id
_entity.type
_entity.pdbx_description
1 polymer ?
#
loop_
_entity_poly.entity_id
_entity_poly.type
_entity_poly.pdbx_seq_one_letter_code
_entity_poly.pdbx_strand_id
1 'polypeptide(L)'
;MGGLSHSNSPSLGWVVQKFGGTSVGKFPDKIATDIVRASLSQNRVIVVCSARSTGKKAEGTTSRLLTVYGKLRGVGAAMCVDEEQQNELVEQARGLMLDICNDHVFAAEAYIQDPSLRGKLIQTIKDECQELVEYIVAAKRFNLEINSRAKDRVISFGEKLSCRFMAALLQDKVSNTLFTYIYEFHTNINQGVESEYVDLCDSFHYDANERLDGKFYRTASEAFTRKIAACESRVPVVTGFFGNVPGSLIDGDIGRGYTDLCAALCAVGVKAEELQVWKEVDGIFSADPSKVPTARLLSSITPSEAAELTFYGSEVIHHLTMDQVIRAEPPIPIRIKNVKNPRGNGTIVVPDRILSASHQLTRDSPKPQAEHKKPKRPTAVTIKDHISVINVHSNKRSISHGFFARVFSILDTYSISVDLISTSEVHVSMAIHSSSQQVEAFGKATKELAECGDVSVLNDMAILSLVGAEMKNMVGIAGRMFSTLGEHNVNLEMISQGMYDPHLE
;
A
#
# COMPACT_ATOMS: atom_id res chain seq x y z
N MET A 1 25.58 21.37 26.87
CA MET A 1 25.58 19.93 27.17
C MET A 1 24.15 19.51 27.50
N GLY A 2 23.37 19.11 26.50
CA GLY A 2 22.06 18.48 26.70
C GLY A 2 22.16 17.08 26.12
N GLY A 3 22.05 16.05 26.94
CA GLY A 3 21.98 14.68 26.45
C GLY A 3 20.75 14.55 25.56
N LEU A 4 20.95 14.15 24.30
CA LEU A 4 19.86 13.78 23.40
C LEU A 4 19.18 12.55 24.02
N SER A 5 18.04 12.73 24.69
CA SER A 5 17.20 11.60 25.08
C SER A 5 16.66 10.97 23.80
N HIS A 6 17.08 9.74 23.49
CA HIS A 6 16.60 8.98 22.33
C HIS A 6 15.21 8.36 22.62
N SER A 7 14.28 9.19 23.07
CA SER A 7 12.91 8.84 23.44
C SER A 7 11.95 9.97 23.02
N ASN A 8 10.65 9.67 22.96
CA ASN A 8 9.62 10.63 22.56
C ASN A 8 9.47 11.72 23.65
N SER A 9 10.02 12.91 23.38
CA SER A 9 9.85 14.09 24.25
C SER A 9 8.44 14.67 24.12
N PRO A 10 7.71 14.93 25.22
CA PRO A 10 6.36 15.49 25.19
C PRO A 10 6.25 16.88 24.54
N SER A 11 7.38 17.59 24.39
CA SER A 11 7.44 18.96 23.84
C SER A 11 7.47 19.04 22.31
N LEU A 12 7.64 17.90 21.62
CA LEU A 12 7.79 17.83 20.17
C LEU A 12 6.51 17.34 19.48
N GLY A 13 6.30 17.75 18.22
CA GLY A 13 5.22 17.27 17.37
C GLY A 13 5.40 15.81 16.94
N TRP A 14 4.31 15.15 16.53
CA TRP A 14 4.34 13.76 16.10
C TRP A 14 4.64 13.61 14.61
N VAL A 15 5.48 12.64 14.26
CA VAL A 15 5.70 12.16 12.89
C VAL A 15 5.49 10.65 12.87
N VAL A 16 4.67 10.19 11.94
CA VAL A 16 4.45 8.74 11.73
C VAL A 16 5.32 8.28 10.57
N GLN A 17 6.12 7.23 10.78
CA GLN A 17 7.06 6.69 9.80
C GLN A 17 6.65 5.27 9.41
N LYS A 18 6.16 5.11 8.19
CA LYS A 18 5.79 3.81 7.63
C LYS A 18 6.93 3.22 6.81
N PHE A 19 7.27 1.96 7.07
CA PHE A 19 8.28 1.20 6.33
C PHE A 19 7.65 0.02 5.60
N GLY A 20 7.93 -0.08 4.29
CA GLY A 20 7.52 -1.22 3.48
C GLY A 20 8.31 -2.49 3.80
N GLY A 21 7.76 -3.65 3.42
CA GLY A 21 8.35 -4.95 3.77
C GLY A 21 9.76 -5.18 3.22
N THR A 22 10.03 -4.71 2.00
CA THR A 22 11.37 -4.80 1.41
C THR A 22 12.37 -3.84 2.07
N SER A 23 11.91 -2.66 2.50
CA SER A 23 12.71 -1.72 3.28
C SER A 23 13.16 -2.34 4.61
N VAL A 24 12.22 -2.96 5.34
CA VAL A 24 12.52 -3.63 6.62
C VAL A 24 13.41 -4.87 6.42
N GLY A 25 13.33 -5.54 5.28
CA GLY A 25 14.17 -6.71 5.00
C GLY A 25 15.61 -6.38 4.59
N LYS A 26 15.80 -5.35 3.77
CA LYS A 26 17.11 -5.02 3.18
C LYS A 26 17.90 -3.95 3.92
N PHE A 27 17.21 -3.02 4.58
CA PHE A 27 17.83 -1.85 5.21
C PHE A 27 17.37 -1.62 6.67
N PRO A 28 17.22 -2.67 7.50
CA PRO A 28 16.71 -2.49 8.87
C PRO A 28 17.66 -1.67 9.75
N ASP A 29 18.97 -1.80 9.56
CA ASP A 29 20.02 -1.02 10.22
C ASP A 29 19.87 0.48 9.93
N LYS A 30 19.76 0.86 8.65
CA LYS A 30 19.57 2.26 8.23
C LYS A 30 18.27 2.85 8.75
N ILE A 31 17.21 2.04 8.83
CA ILE A 31 15.93 2.47 9.42
C ILE A 31 16.14 2.83 10.89
N ALA A 32 16.79 1.96 11.67
CA ALA A 32 17.01 2.20 13.09
C ALA A 32 17.96 3.39 13.35
N THR A 33 19.10 3.45 12.67
CA THR A 33 20.18 4.43 12.94
C THR A 33 19.97 5.77 12.26
N ASP A 34 19.70 5.76 10.95
CA ASP A 34 19.81 6.96 10.11
C ASP A 34 18.46 7.69 10.00
N ILE A 35 17.36 6.98 10.27
CA ILE A 35 15.99 7.49 10.09
C ILE A 35 15.31 7.72 11.43
N VAL A 36 15.02 6.65 12.19
CA VAL A 36 14.22 6.75 13.42
C VAL A 36 14.99 7.54 14.48
N ARG A 37 16.24 7.16 14.76
CA ARG A 37 17.06 7.84 15.78
C ARG A 37 17.34 9.31 15.42
N ALA A 38 17.56 9.61 14.13
CA ALA A 38 17.74 10.99 13.67
C ALA A 38 16.46 11.82 13.86
N SER A 39 15.29 11.24 13.59
CA SER A 39 14.00 11.92 13.69
C SER A 39 13.59 12.24 15.13
N LEU A 40 14.00 11.42 16.11
CA LEU A 40 13.74 11.64 17.54
C LEU A 40 14.34 12.95 18.09
N SER A 41 15.34 13.52 17.43
CA SER A 41 15.93 14.80 17.83
C SER A 41 15.02 16.00 17.56
N GLN A 42 14.06 15.85 16.65
CA GLN A 42 13.19 16.93 16.18
C GLN A 42 11.70 16.64 16.43
N ASN A 43 11.30 15.37 16.47
CA ASN A 43 9.91 14.95 16.52
C ASN A 43 9.72 13.76 17.47
N ARG A 44 8.49 13.58 17.95
CA ARG A 44 8.03 12.29 18.47
C ARG A 44 7.76 11.36 17.30
N VAL A 45 8.23 10.12 17.36
CA VAL A 45 8.16 9.17 16.25
C VAL A 45 7.25 8.00 16.60
N ILE A 46 6.41 7.62 15.64
CA ILE A 46 5.68 6.34 15.60
C ILE A 46 6.20 5.55 14.41
N VAL A 47 6.60 4.31 14.63
CA VAL A 47 7.09 3.43 13.56
C VAL A 47 5.98 2.45 13.19
N VAL A 48 5.62 2.37 11.91
CA VAL A 48 4.64 1.41 11.39
C VAL A 48 5.35 0.51 10.38
N CYS A 49 5.32 -0.81 10.59
CA CYS A 49 6.02 -1.75 9.71
C CYS A 49 5.05 -2.70 9.01
N SER A 50 5.31 -2.97 7.73
CA SER A 50 4.75 -4.13 7.03
C SER A 50 5.55 -5.41 7.35
N ALA A 51 5.00 -6.57 7.02
CA ALA A 51 5.74 -7.84 7.09
C ALA A 51 7.04 -7.80 6.28
N ARG A 52 8.10 -8.47 6.79
CA ARG A 52 9.43 -8.41 6.18
C ARG A 52 9.50 -9.13 4.83
N SER A 53 10.34 -8.63 3.93
CA SER A 53 10.67 -9.27 2.65
C SER A 53 12.15 -9.11 2.36
N THR A 54 12.88 -10.22 2.23
CA THR A 54 14.34 -10.24 2.06
C THR A 54 14.80 -9.82 0.67
N GLY A 55 13.96 -10.00 -0.35
CA GLY A 55 14.27 -9.69 -1.75
C GLY A 55 13.14 -8.94 -2.45
N LYS A 56 12.29 -9.69 -3.14
CA LYS A 56 11.13 -9.17 -3.87
C LYS A 56 9.85 -9.28 -3.03
N LYS A 57 8.94 -8.32 -3.20
CA LYS A 57 7.60 -8.32 -2.57
C LYS A 57 6.85 -9.65 -2.80
N ALA A 58 7.02 -10.27 -3.97
CA ALA A 58 6.42 -11.55 -4.32
C ALA A 58 6.91 -12.73 -3.47
N GLU A 59 8.14 -12.68 -2.95
CA GLU A 59 8.75 -13.74 -2.13
C GLU A 59 8.73 -13.40 -0.62
N GLY A 60 8.09 -12.29 -0.25
CA GLY A 60 8.02 -11.82 1.13
C GLY A 60 7.15 -12.68 2.05
N THR A 61 7.26 -12.43 3.35
CA THR A 61 6.57 -13.21 4.39
C THR A 61 5.05 -13.24 4.18
N THR A 62 4.40 -12.12 3.83
CA THR A 62 2.95 -12.09 3.54
C THR A 62 2.55 -13.02 2.39
N SER A 63 3.35 -13.08 1.33
CA SER A 63 3.09 -13.95 0.18
C SER A 63 3.20 -15.42 0.56
N ARG A 64 4.21 -15.79 1.36
CA ARG A 64 4.35 -17.15 1.89
C ARG A 64 3.21 -17.52 2.84
N LEU A 65 2.77 -16.60 3.70
CA LEU A 65 1.62 -16.78 4.59
C LEU A 65 0.30 -16.93 3.80
N LEU A 66 0.15 -16.23 2.68
CA LEU A 66 -0.99 -16.44 1.77
C LEU A 66 -0.95 -17.84 1.14
N THR A 67 0.22 -18.36 0.79
CA THR A 67 0.37 -19.75 0.36
C THR A 67 -0.02 -20.73 1.47
N VAL A 68 0.43 -20.49 2.70
CA VAL A 68 0.02 -21.28 3.89
C VAL A 68 -1.50 -21.27 4.06
N TYR A 69 -2.15 -20.11 3.95
CA TYR A 69 -3.60 -20.00 3.98
C TYR A 69 -4.28 -20.75 2.82
N GLY A 70 -3.72 -20.70 1.60
CA GLY A 70 -4.24 -21.47 0.47
C GLY A 70 -4.19 -22.97 0.71
N LYS A 71 -3.12 -23.47 1.33
CA LYS A 71 -2.97 -24.88 1.72
C LYS A 71 -3.94 -25.27 2.82
N LEU A 72 -4.10 -24.42 3.83
CA LEU A 72 -5.13 -24.55 4.87
C LEU A 72 -6.53 -24.67 4.26
N ARG A 73 -6.91 -23.73 3.38
CA ARG A 73 -8.21 -23.78 2.69
C ARG A 73 -8.37 -25.08 1.88
N GLY A 74 -7.29 -25.57 1.27
CA GLY A 74 -7.27 -26.88 0.61
C GLY A 74 -7.61 -28.03 1.56
N VAL A 75 -7.09 -28.02 2.79
CA VAL A 75 -7.46 -29.01 3.84
C VAL A 75 -8.95 -28.92 4.17
N GLY A 76 -9.47 -27.70 4.33
CA GLY A 76 -10.89 -27.47 4.59
C GLY A 76 -11.81 -27.80 3.40
N ALA A 77 -11.32 -27.80 2.16
CA ALA A 77 -12.09 -28.18 0.97
C ALA A 77 -11.98 -29.68 0.64
N ALA A 78 -10.88 -30.32 1.03
CA ALA A 78 -10.63 -31.76 0.91
C ALA A 78 -11.46 -32.60 1.92
N MET A 79 -12.61 -32.10 2.39
CA MET A 79 -13.52 -32.84 3.27
C MET A 79 -14.06 -34.14 2.64
N CYS A 80 -13.85 -34.34 1.33
CA CYS A 80 -14.45 -35.44 0.57
C CYS A 80 -13.45 -36.48 0.04
N VAL A 81 -12.13 -36.25 0.04
CA VAL A 81 -11.19 -37.20 -0.58
C VAL A 81 -9.80 -37.13 0.09
N ASP A 82 -9.44 -38.21 0.78
CA ASP A 82 -8.10 -38.62 1.23
C ASP A 82 -7.41 -37.91 2.43
N GLU A 83 -7.19 -38.66 3.52
CA GLU A 83 -6.48 -38.23 4.73
C GLU A 83 -4.97 -38.03 4.46
N GLU A 84 -4.42 -38.78 3.49
CA GLU A 84 -3.03 -38.67 3.06
C GLU A 84 -2.75 -37.29 2.42
N GLN A 85 -3.66 -36.83 1.56
CA GLN A 85 -3.56 -35.51 0.93
C GLN A 85 -3.68 -34.37 1.94
N GLN A 86 -4.53 -34.52 2.96
CA GLN A 86 -4.63 -33.53 4.04
C GLN A 86 -3.35 -33.48 4.89
N ASN A 87 -2.74 -34.62 5.18
CA ASN A 87 -1.45 -34.69 5.88
C ASN A 87 -0.36 -33.99 5.08
N GLU A 88 -0.28 -34.23 3.78
CA GLU A 88 0.70 -33.60 2.91
C GLU A 88 0.55 -32.06 2.90
N LEU A 89 -0.68 -31.54 2.80
CA LEU A 89 -0.93 -30.10 2.83
C LEU A 89 -0.52 -29.45 4.15
N VAL A 90 -0.74 -30.14 5.29
CA VAL A 90 -0.32 -29.64 6.60
C VAL A 90 1.19 -29.68 6.76
N GLU A 91 1.86 -30.74 6.30
CA GLU A 91 3.33 -30.81 6.32
C GLU A 91 3.96 -29.74 5.41
N GLN A 92 3.39 -29.48 4.23
CA GLN A 92 3.80 -28.37 3.38
C GLN A 92 3.62 -27.01 4.08
N ALA A 93 2.50 -26.79 4.76
CA ALA A 93 2.26 -25.57 5.53
C ALA A 93 3.25 -25.42 6.70
N ARG A 94 3.58 -26.50 7.40
CA ARG A 94 4.61 -26.53 8.46
C ARG A 94 6.00 -26.21 7.90
N GLY A 95 6.36 -26.77 6.75
CA GLY A 95 7.63 -26.50 6.07
C GLY A 95 7.77 -25.01 5.76
N LEU A 96 6.75 -24.41 5.13
CA LEU A 96 6.74 -22.96 4.85
C LEU A 96 6.83 -22.11 6.12
N MET A 97 6.17 -22.53 7.20
CA MET A 97 6.25 -21.86 8.51
C MET A 97 7.66 -21.95 9.12
N LEU A 98 8.31 -23.10 8.98
CA LEU A 98 9.69 -23.27 9.42
C LEU A 98 10.65 -22.39 8.62
N ASP A 99 10.46 -22.29 7.30
CA ASP A 99 11.25 -21.39 6.45
C ASP A 99 11.07 -19.92 6.86
N ILE A 100 9.84 -19.49 7.14
CA ILE A 100 9.58 -18.14 7.67
C ILE A 100 10.29 -17.96 9.02
N CYS A 101 10.18 -18.92 9.93
CA CYS A 101 10.83 -18.86 11.25
C CYS A 101 12.35 -18.71 11.10
N ASN A 102 12.97 -19.56 10.27
CA ASN A 102 14.41 -19.54 10.02
C ASN A 102 14.87 -18.22 9.41
N ASP A 103 14.13 -17.67 8.44
CA ASP A 103 14.44 -16.36 7.85
C ASP A 103 14.37 -15.23 8.90
N HIS A 104 13.44 -15.32 9.86
CA HIS A 104 13.30 -14.36 10.96
C HIS A 104 14.37 -14.51 12.05
N VAL A 105 14.76 -15.74 12.37
CA VAL A 105 15.87 -16.02 13.29
C VAL A 105 17.19 -15.57 12.68
N PHE A 106 17.46 -15.87 11.41
CA PHE A 106 18.66 -15.44 10.71
C PHE A 106 18.79 -13.90 10.70
N ALA A 107 17.70 -13.18 10.44
CA ALA A 107 17.70 -11.72 10.51
C ALA A 107 17.99 -11.21 11.94
N ALA A 108 17.44 -11.84 12.97
CA ALA A 108 17.72 -11.49 14.36
C ALA A 108 19.21 -11.73 14.71
N GLU A 109 19.79 -12.83 14.24
CA GLU A 109 21.20 -13.15 14.44
C GLU A 109 22.15 -12.20 13.71
N ALA A 110 21.80 -11.80 12.49
CA ALA A 110 22.62 -10.93 11.67
C ALA A 110 22.67 -9.48 12.18
N TYR A 111 21.53 -8.95 12.65
CA TYR A 111 21.41 -7.51 12.94
C TYR A 111 21.48 -7.17 14.44
N ILE A 112 21.09 -8.06 15.35
CA ILE A 112 21.06 -7.75 16.79
C ILE A 112 22.36 -8.21 17.45
N GLN A 113 23.08 -7.24 18.00
CA GLN A 113 24.39 -7.45 18.63
C GLN A 113 24.27 -7.85 20.10
N ASP A 114 23.35 -7.26 20.87
CA ASP A 114 23.13 -7.64 22.27
C ASP A 114 22.64 -9.10 22.38
N PRO A 115 23.43 -10.01 22.99
CA PRO A 115 23.07 -11.42 23.11
C PRO A 115 21.79 -11.65 23.93
N SER A 116 21.50 -10.80 24.91
CA SER A 116 20.31 -10.92 25.76
C SER A 116 19.05 -10.58 24.98
N LEU A 117 19.06 -9.44 24.27
CA LEU A 117 17.95 -9.03 23.40
C LEU A 117 17.75 -10.01 22.25
N ARG A 118 18.84 -10.46 21.61
CA ARG A 118 18.80 -11.46 20.55
C ARG A 118 18.18 -12.77 21.02
N GLY A 119 18.64 -13.32 22.15
CA GLY A 119 18.09 -14.56 22.70
C GLY A 119 16.60 -14.45 23.01
N LYS A 120 16.17 -13.34 23.61
CA LYS A 120 14.76 -13.06 23.90
C LYS A 120 13.92 -12.95 22.63
N LEU A 121 14.42 -12.25 21.60
CA LEU A 121 13.72 -12.11 20.33
C LEU A 121 13.60 -13.46 19.60
N ILE A 122 14.68 -14.22 19.51
CA ILE A 122 14.67 -15.54 18.85
C ILE A 122 13.65 -16.47 19.51
N GLN A 123 13.61 -16.50 20.85
CA GLN A 123 12.62 -17.29 21.56
C GLN A 123 11.19 -16.83 21.24
N THR A 124 10.95 -15.51 21.28
CA THR A 124 9.64 -14.95 20.94
C THR A 124 9.23 -15.28 19.50
N ILE A 125 10.15 -15.19 18.52
CA ILE A 125 9.87 -15.56 17.12
C ILE A 125 9.46 -17.04 17.02
N LYS A 126 10.19 -17.93 17.71
CA LYS A 126 9.88 -19.37 17.72
C LYS A 126 8.52 -19.65 18.35
N ASP A 127 8.20 -19.01 19.47
CA ASP A 127 6.92 -19.16 20.15
C ASP A 127 5.74 -18.69 19.26
N GLU A 128 5.90 -17.57 18.56
CA GLU A 128 4.89 -17.03 17.63
C GLU A 128 4.69 -17.94 16.41
N CYS A 129 5.77 -18.46 15.82
CA CYS A 129 5.69 -19.42 14.73
C CYS A 129 5.04 -20.74 15.19
N GLN A 130 5.33 -21.18 16.42
CA GLN A 130 4.73 -22.36 17.02
C GLN A 130 3.23 -22.17 17.27
N GLU A 131 2.79 -21.00 17.73
CA GLU A 131 1.36 -20.66 17.89
C GLU A 131 0.61 -20.81 16.56
N LEU A 132 1.18 -20.29 15.46
CA LEU A 132 0.55 -20.41 14.14
C LEU A 132 0.53 -21.87 13.63
N VAL A 133 1.57 -22.65 13.92
CA VAL A 133 1.59 -24.09 13.61
C VAL A 133 0.53 -24.84 14.40
N GLU A 134 0.36 -24.53 15.70
CA GLU A 134 -0.70 -25.10 16.52
C GLU A 134 -2.09 -24.71 16.02
N TYR A 135 -2.26 -23.48 15.55
CA TYR A 135 -3.49 -23.03 14.90
C TYR A 135 -3.80 -23.84 13.64
N ILE A 136 -2.80 -24.09 12.78
CA ILE A 136 -2.93 -24.93 11.57
C ILE A 136 -3.38 -26.35 11.93
N VAL A 137 -2.77 -26.95 12.96
CA VAL A 137 -3.10 -28.30 13.43
C VAL A 137 -4.48 -28.36 14.04
N ALA A 138 -4.84 -27.35 14.84
CA ALA A 138 -6.16 -27.23 15.43
C ALA A 138 -7.24 -27.07 14.36
N ALA A 139 -6.98 -26.29 13.30
CA ALA A 139 -7.89 -26.15 12.18
C ALA A 139 -8.21 -27.50 11.52
N LYS A 140 -7.19 -28.35 11.33
CA LYS A 140 -7.40 -29.73 10.87
C LYS A 140 -8.15 -30.58 11.90
N ARG A 141 -7.72 -30.59 13.16
CA ARG A 141 -8.25 -31.50 14.19
C ARG A 141 -9.70 -31.23 14.54
N PHE A 142 -10.10 -29.96 14.54
CA PHE A 142 -11.43 -29.52 14.95
C PHE A 142 -12.32 -29.11 13.77
N ASN A 143 -11.86 -29.32 12.53
CA ASN A 143 -12.58 -28.92 11.30
C ASN A 143 -13.08 -27.47 11.38
N LEU A 144 -12.19 -26.54 11.74
CA LEU A 144 -12.55 -25.13 11.82
C LEU A 144 -12.89 -24.59 10.43
N GLU A 145 -13.93 -23.77 10.33
CA GLU A 145 -14.25 -23.06 9.10
C GLU A 145 -13.13 -22.08 8.74
N ILE A 146 -12.53 -22.28 7.57
CA ILE A 146 -11.44 -21.45 7.05
C ILE A 146 -12.06 -20.32 6.24
N ASN A 147 -12.33 -19.22 6.91
CA ASN A 147 -12.94 -18.02 6.35
C ASN A 147 -11.94 -16.86 6.21
N SER A 148 -12.41 -15.72 5.72
CA SER A 148 -11.64 -14.48 5.57
C SER A 148 -10.98 -14.01 6.88
N ARG A 149 -11.58 -14.30 8.04
CA ARG A 149 -11.01 -13.99 9.35
C ARG A 149 -9.81 -14.88 9.69
N ALA A 150 -9.84 -16.15 9.30
CA ALA A 150 -8.69 -17.04 9.43
C ALA A 150 -7.52 -16.55 8.56
N LYS A 151 -7.81 -16.09 7.33
CA LYS A 151 -6.80 -15.49 6.44
C LYS A 151 -6.11 -14.29 7.09
N ASP A 152 -6.91 -13.36 7.59
CA ASP A 152 -6.47 -12.15 8.26
C ASP A 152 -5.57 -12.46 9.47
N ARG A 153 -5.98 -13.44 10.29
CA ARG A 153 -5.17 -13.90 11.43
C ARG A 153 -3.85 -14.53 11.00
N VAL A 154 -3.82 -15.36 9.95
CA VAL A 154 -2.57 -15.96 9.46
C VAL A 154 -1.61 -14.88 8.96
N ILE A 155 -2.12 -13.86 8.30
CA ILE A 155 -1.30 -12.81 7.69
C ILE A 155 -0.73 -11.85 8.73
N SER A 156 -1.48 -11.54 9.80
CA SER A 156 -1.05 -10.63 10.86
C SER A 156 0.26 -11.07 11.54
N PHE A 157 0.58 -12.36 11.54
CA PHE A 157 1.86 -12.88 12.04
C PHE A 157 3.06 -12.28 11.29
N GLY A 158 2.93 -11.97 10.00
CA GLY A 158 4.00 -11.36 9.22
C GLY A 158 4.42 -10.00 9.77
N GLU A 159 3.47 -9.11 10.01
CA GLU A 159 3.69 -7.80 10.64
C GLU A 159 4.13 -7.94 12.09
N LYS A 160 3.52 -8.86 12.86
CA LYS A 160 3.89 -9.13 14.27
C LYS A 160 5.37 -9.47 14.41
N LEU A 161 5.87 -10.42 13.61
CA LEU A 161 7.27 -10.81 13.61
C LEU A 161 8.20 -9.67 13.14
N SER A 162 7.76 -8.86 12.18
CA SER A 162 8.50 -7.70 11.65
C SER A 162 8.65 -6.59 12.69
N CYS A 163 7.55 -6.21 13.36
CA CYS A 163 7.54 -5.17 14.38
C CYS A 163 8.31 -5.56 15.63
N ARG A 164 8.24 -6.82 16.07
CA ARG A 164 9.05 -7.32 17.19
C ARG A 164 10.55 -7.24 16.87
N PHE A 165 10.93 -7.62 15.65
CA PHE A 165 12.31 -7.49 15.18
C PHE A 165 12.77 -6.02 15.17
N MET A 166 11.97 -5.11 14.61
CA MET A 166 12.31 -3.68 14.56
C MET A 166 12.37 -3.05 15.96
N ALA A 167 11.46 -3.41 16.88
CA ALA A 167 11.49 -2.94 18.26
C ALA A 167 12.75 -3.42 19.01
N ALA A 168 13.17 -4.66 18.80
CA ALA A 168 14.41 -5.16 19.39
C ALA A 168 15.64 -4.48 18.78
N LEU A 169 15.65 -4.22 17.46
CA LEU A 169 16.74 -3.54 16.77
C LEU A 169 16.91 -2.09 17.22
N LEU A 170 15.80 -1.38 17.48
CA LEU A 170 15.84 -0.03 18.03
C LEU A 170 16.37 0.02 19.46
N GLN A 171 16.03 -0.99 20.29
CA GLN A 171 16.56 -1.14 21.64
C GLN A 171 18.06 -1.51 21.66
N ASP A 172 18.53 -2.19 20.61
CA ASP A 172 19.92 -2.64 20.52
C ASP A 172 20.87 -1.44 20.58
N LYS A 173 21.86 -1.54 21.47
CA LYS A 173 22.90 -0.52 21.57
C LYS A 173 23.85 -0.77 20.43
N VAL A 174 23.74 0.04 19.38
CA VAL A 174 24.65 -0.02 18.23
C VAL A 174 26.09 0.22 18.70
N SER A 175 26.81 -0.85 19.04
CA SER A 175 28.26 -0.83 19.15
C SER A 175 28.77 -0.76 17.72
N ASN A 176 29.24 0.41 17.34
CA ASN A 176 29.70 0.71 16.00
C ASN A 176 31.04 -0.01 15.75
N THR A 177 31.00 -1.31 15.46
CA THR A 177 32.22 -2.13 15.28
C THR A 177 32.46 -2.56 13.84
N LEU A 178 31.67 -2.11 12.85
CA LEU A 178 31.86 -2.62 11.47
C LEU A 178 31.73 -1.62 10.30
N PHE A 179 31.68 -0.31 10.53
CA PHE A 179 31.78 0.67 9.44
C PHE A 179 32.61 1.91 9.82
N THR A 180 33.84 1.68 10.29
CA THR A 180 34.86 2.74 10.43
C THR A 180 35.77 2.75 9.22
N TYR A 181 35.23 3.07 8.04
CA TYR A 181 36.00 3.70 6.97
C TYR A 181 35.02 4.53 6.15
N ILE A 182 35.28 5.83 6.09
CA ILE A 182 34.57 6.89 5.35
C ILE A 182 33.40 7.53 6.14
N TYR A 183 33.64 8.79 6.53
CA TYR A 183 32.79 9.79 7.21
C TYR A 183 32.94 9.94 8.73
N GLU A 184 33.80 10.90 9.09
CA GLU A 184 33.90 11.52 10.42
C GLU A 184 32.61 12.28 10.77
N PHE A 185 31.72 11.67 11.55
CA PHE A 185 30.85 12.38 12.49
C PHE A 185 30.64 11.49 13.73
N HIS A 186 31.49 11.70 14.73
CA HIS A 186 31.36 11.08 16.05
C HIS A 186 30.17 11.69 16.80
N THR A 187 28.97 11.14 16.62
CA THR A 187 27.91 11.28 17.63
C THR A 187 27.99 10.08 18.59
N ASN A 188 27.95 10.33 19.90
CA ASN A 188 27.93 9.29 20.94
C ASN A 188 26.70 8.37 20.76
N ILE A 189 26.84 7.24 20.05
CA ILE A 189 25.78 6.28 19.70
C ILE A 189 25.56 5.21 20.82
N ASN A 190 26.06 5.45 22.04
CA ASN A 190 26.11 4.41 23.09
C ASN A 190 24.79 4.11 23.83
N GLN A 191 23.65 4.68 23.42
CA GLN A 191 22.34 4.47 24.06
C GLN A 191 21.28 4.02 23.05
N GLY A 192 20.68 2.84 23.26
CA GLY A 192 19.55 2.33 22.48
C GLY A 192 18.32 3.22 22.59
N VAL A 193 17.41 3.11 21.62
CA VAL A 193 16.13 3.83 21.62
C VAL A 193 15.16 3.05 22.52
N GLU A 194 14.49 3.73 23.44
CA GLU A 194 13.41 3.10 24.21
C GLU A 194 12.20 2.90 23.30
N SER A 195 12.04 1.71 22.72
CA SER A 195 10.91 1.36 21.87
C SER A 195 10.04 0.26 22.47
N GLU A 196 8.77 0.21 22.05
CA GLU A 196 7.80 -0.79 22.49
C GLU A 196 7.02 -1.37 21.30
N TYR A 197 6.87 -2.68 21.28
CA TYR A 197 6.01 -3.37 20.32
C TYR A 197 4.53 -3.11 20.63
N VAL A 198 3.77 -2.66 19.64
CA VAL A 198 2.33 -2.39 19.76
C VAL A 198 1.56 -3.21 18.73
N ASP A 199 0.74 -4.13 19.23
CA ASP A 199 -0.16 -4.94 18.42
C ASP A 199 -1.52 -4.24 18.23
N LEU A 200 -1.95 -4.08 16.98
CA LEU A 200 -3.26 -3.54 16.62
C LEU A 200 -4.27 -4.59 16.14
N CYS A 201 -3.87 -5.86 16.03
CA CYS A 201 -4.71 -6.93 15.50
C CYS A 201 -6.01 -7.13 16.29
N ASP A 202 -5.99 -6.93 17.61
CA ASP A 202 -7.18 -7.08 18.48
C ASP A 202 -7.53 -5.75 19.20
N SER A 203 -7.16 -4.62 18.60
CA SER A 203 -7.30 -3.31 19.25
C SER A 203 -8.74 -2.78 19.29
N PHE A 204 -9.61 -3.23 18.39
CA PHE A 204 -11.02 -2.88 18.38
C PHE A 204 -11.86 -4.01 17.76
N HIS A 205 -13.14 -4.07 18.16
CA HIS A 205 -14.13 -4.96 17.56
C HIS A 205 -15.14 -4.10 16.81
N TYR A 206 -15.22 -4.32 15.50
CA TYR A 206 -16.26 -3.76 14.63
C TYR A 206 -17.12 -4.91 14.11
N ASP A 207 -18.42 -4.66 13.95
CA ASP A 207 -19.34 -5.67 13.43
C ASP A 207 -18.99 -5.97 11.97
N ALA A 208 -18.83 -7.25 11.64
CA ALA A 208 -18.43 -7.70 10.32
C ALA A 208 -19.48 -7.43 9.22
N ASN A 209 -20.73 -7.13 9.62
CA ASN A 209 -21.83 -6.82 8.70
C ASN A 209 -21.98 -5.31 8.40
N GLU A 210 -21.27 -4.45 9.12
CA GLU A 210 -21.32 -3.00 8.88
C GLU A 210 -20.39 -2.59 7.73
N ARG A 211 -20.73 -1.51 7.03
CA ARG A 211 -19.89 -0.97 5.94
C ARG A 211 -18.71 -0.19 6.50
N LEU A 212 -17.64 -0.10 5.70
CA LEU A 212 -16.52 0.80 5.97
C LEU A 212 -16.97 2.26 5.83
N ASP A 213 -17.32 2.87 6.95
CA ASP A 213 -17.84 4.24 7.01
C ASP A 213 -16.95 5.16 7.86
N GLY A 214 -17.35 6.44 7.98
CA GLY A 214 -16.62 7.40 8.81
C GLY A 214 -16.60 7.03 10.31
N LYS A 215 -17.52 6.20 10.80
CA LYS A 215 -17.56 5.74 12.19
C LYS A 215 -16.52 4.66 12.45
N PHE A 216 -16.32 3.74 11.51
CA PHE A 216 -15.23 2.77 11.53
C PHE A 216 -13.88 3.46 11.69
N TYR A 217 -13.55 4.41 10.80
CA TYR A 217 -12.24 5.07 10.81
C TYR A 217 -12.00 5.86 12.10
N ARG A 218 -13.01 6.54 12.64
CA ARG A 218 -12.92 7.22 13.95
C ARG A 218 -12.65 6.23 15.08
N THR A 219 -13.42 5.14 15.15
CA THR A 219 -13.28 4.12 16.19
C THR A 219 -11.90 3.47 16.16
N ALA A 220 -11.40 3.13 14.96
CA ALA A 220 -10.07 2.58 14.77
C ALA A 220 -8.98 3.57 15.22
N SER A 221 -9.06 4.84 14.78
CA SER A 221 -8.10 5.87 15.15
C SER A 221 -8.06 6.14 16.66
N GLU A 222 -9.22 6.15 17.34
CA GLU A 222 -9.30 6.27 18.80
C GLU A 222 -8.68 5.06 19.52
N ALA A 223 -8.92 3.84 19.03
CA ALA A 223 -8.31 2.64 19.58
C ALA A 223 -6.77 2.64 19.43
N PHE A 224 -6.27 3.05 18.27
CA PHE A 224 -4.83 3.15 18.02
C PHE A 224 -4.19 4.20 18.91
N THR A 225 -4.84 5.35 19.05
CA THR A 225 -4.36 6.45 19.90
C THR A 225 -4.25 6.01 21.36
N ARG A 226 -5.21 5.23 21.89
CA ARG A 226 -5.12 4.68 23.25
C ARG A 226 -3.91 3.76 23.44
N LYS A 227 -3.64 2.88 22.46
CA LYS A 227 -2.49 1.98 22.49
C LYS A 227 -1.16 2.75 22.40
N ILE A 228 -1.09 3.76 21.53
CA ILE A 228 0.08 4.63 21.38
C ILE A 228 0.32 5.45 22.66
N ALA A 229 -0.74 5.98 23.28
CA ALA A 229 -0.62 6.76 24.51
C ALA A 229 -0.07 5.94 25.69
N ALA A 230 -0.35 4.63 25.73
CA ALA A 230 0.17 3.71 26.74
C ALA A 230 1.70 3.50 26.65
N CYS A 231 2.34 3.88 25.53
CA CYS A 231 3.78 3.81 25.37
C CYS A 231 4.53 4.96 26.09
N GLU A 232 3.81 6.02 26.51
CA GLU A 232 4.38 7.20 27.16
C GLU A 232 5.52 7.86 26.34
N SER A 233 6.76 7.83 26.85
CA SER A 233 7.97 8.34 26.17
C SER A 233 8.62 7.32 25.23
N ARG A 234 8.16 6.07 25.22
CA ARG A 234 8.72 5.03 24.36
C ARG A 234 8.27 5.24 22.92
N VAL A 235 9.09 4.80 21.96
CA VAL A 235 8.78 4.80 20.54
C VAL A 235 7.89 3.61 20.22
N PRO A 236 6.60 3.82 19.88
CA PRO A 236 5.71 2.72 19.51
C PRO A 236 6.10 2.17 18.13
N VAL A 237 6.34 0.87 18.08
CA VAL A 237 6.54 0.09 16.86
C VAL A 237 5.26 -0.71 16.60
N VAL A 238 4.44 -0.17 15.72
CA VAL A 238 3.05 -0.55 15.51
C VAL A 238 2.94 -1.52 14.32
N THR A 239 2.11 -2.55 14.47
CA THR A 239 1.79 -3.46 13.37
C THR A 239 1.03 -2.75 12.26
N GLY A 240 1.48 -2.93 11.02
CA GLY A 240 0.76 -2.42 9.85
C GLY A 240 -0.61 -3.07 9.64
N PHE A 241 -0.75 -4.31 10.09
CA PHE A 241 -2.00 -5.04 10.13
C PHE A 241 -2.81 -4.63 11.35
N PHE A 242 -4.12 -4.41 11.18
CA PHE A 242 -5.05 -4.04 12.25
C PHE A 242 -6.39 -4.77 12.08
N GLY A 243 -7.06 -5.02 13.21
CA GLY A 243 -8.10 -6.04 13.35
C GLY A 243 -9.43 -5.91 12.61
N ASN A 244 -10.21 -6.99 12.76
CA ASN A 244 -11.61 -7.25 12.41
C ASN A 244 -12.30 -6.21 11.51
N VAL A 245 -11.84 -6.15 10.26
CA VAL A 245 -12.42 -5.33 9.22
C VAL A 245 -13.55 -6.10 8.52
N PRO A 246 -14.73 -5.48 8.30
CA PRO A 246 -15.79 -6.06 7.49
C PRO A 246 -15.25 -6.53 6.13
N GLY A 247 -15.49 -7.79 5.77
CA GLY A 247 -15.04 -8.36 4.49
C GLY A 247 -13.57 -8.80 4.40
N SER A 248 -12.76 -8.68 5.47
CA SER A 248 -11.28 -8.82 5.50
C SER A 248 -10.50 -7.63 4.98
N LEU A 249 -9.30 -7.41 5.54
CA LEU A 249 -8.40 -6.34 5.06
C LEU A 249 -7.90 -6.54 3.63
N ILE A 250 -7.75 -7.78 3.19
CA ILE A 250 -7.14 -8.08 1.89
C ILE A 250 -8.18 -8.33 0.81
N ASP A 251 -9.27 -9.01 1.17
CA ASP A 251 -10.33 -9.37 0.23
C ASP A 251 -11.51 -8.39 0.25
N GLY A 252 -11.60 -7.53 1.27
CA GLY A 252 -12.59 -6.47 1.37
C GLY A 252 -12.15 -5.17 0.72
N ASP A 253 -12.89 -4.08 0.97
CA ASP A 253 -12.74 -2.81 0.27
C ASP A 253 -11.40 -2.09 0.52
N ILE A 254 -10.60 -2.53 1.50
CA ILE A 254 -9.28 -1.96 1.78
C ILE A 254 -8.22 -2.54 0.83
N GLY A 255 -8.17 -3.85 0.65
CA GLY A 255 -7.18 -4.49 -0.21
C GLY A 255 -5.71 -4.32 0.21
N ARG A 256 -4.79 -4.55 -0.74
CA ARG A 256 -3.35 -4.47 -0.53
C ARG A 256 -2.89 -3.04 -0.32
N GLY A 257 -2.13 -2.78 0.73
CA GLY A 257 -1.69 -1.42 1.10
C GLY A 257 -2.33 -0.93 2.40
N TYR A 258 -3.08 -1.79 3.10
CA TYR A 258 -3.63 -1.54 4.43
C TYR A 258 -2.61 -0.99 5.46
N THR A 259 -1.30 -1.29 5.33
CA THR A 259 -0.29 -0.69 6.22
C THR A 259 -0.19 0.83 6.07
N ASP A 260 -0.37 1.35 4.85
CA ASP A 260 -0.36 2.79 4.62
C ASP A 260 -1.59 3.43 5.30
N LEU A 261 -2.75 2.77 5.19
CA LEU A 261 -3.98 3.20 5.87
C LEU A 261 -3.83 3.14 7.40
N CYS A 262 -3.21 2.09 7.94
CA CYS A 262 -2.90 1.99 9.37
C CYS A 262 -2.06 3.18 9.85
N ALA A 263 -1.01 3.52 9.09
CA ALA A 263 -0.16 4.66 9.39
C ALA A 263 -0.92 6.00 9.30
N ALA A 264 -1.82 6.13 8.34
CA ALA A 264 -2.72 7.28 8.22
C ALA A 264 -3.62 7.41 9.46
N LEU A 265 -4.26 6.33 9.90
CA LEU A 265 -5.15 6.33 11.07
C LEU A 265 -4.40 6.63 12.37
N CYS A 266 -3.15 6.16 12.49
CA CYS A 266 -2.27 6.55 13.58
C CYS A 266 -1.94 8.04 13.53
N ALA A 267 -1.60 8.57 12.35
CA ALA A 267 -1.27 9.98 12.15
C ALA A 267 -2.44 10.91 12.48
N VAL A 268 -3.65 10.56 12.02
CA VAL A 268 -4.89 11.28 12.33
C VAL A 268 -5.17 11.27 13.82
N GLY A 269 -5.02 10.11 14.47
CA GLY A 269 -5.31 9.94 15.89
C GLY A 269 -4.42 10.78 16.81
N VAL A 270 -3.13 10.87 16.50
CA VAL A 270 -2.16 11.67 17.27
C VAL A 270 -2.02 13.10 16.77
N LYS A 271 -2.77 13.50 15.73
CA LYS A 271 -2.64 14.79 15.03
C LYS A 271 -1.20 15.08 14.63
N ALA A 272 -0.60 14.13 13.92
CA ALA A 272 0.78 14.22 13.45
C ALA A 272 1.00 15.43 12.54
N GLU A 273 2.19 16.00 12.61
CA GLU A 273 2.63 17.08 11.71
C GLU A 273 2.88 16.56 10.30
N GLU A 274 3.30 15.29 10.17
CA GLU A 274 3.62 14.66 8.90
C GLU A 274 3.50 13.13 8.97
N LEU A 275 2.99 12.52 7.90
CA LEU A 275 3.08 11.07 7.64
C LEU A 275 4.21 10.80 6.64
N GLN A 276 5.26 10.10 7.05
CA GLN A 276 6.38 9.73 6.20
C GLN A 276 6.24 8.29 5.70
N VAL A 277 6.18 8.11 4.39
CA VAL A 277 6.16 6.79 3.73
C VAL A 277 7.54 6.51 3.16
N TRP A 278 8.25 5.57 3.77
CA TRP A 278 9.62 5.21 3.44
C TRP A 278 9.69 4.04 2.46
N LYS A 279 10.27 4.29 1.27
CA LYS A 279 10.40 3.35 0.14
C LYS A 279 11.84 3.21 -0.32
N GLU A 280 12.07 2.36 -1.32
CA GLU A 280 13.38 2.20 -1.98
C GLU A 280 13.62 3.20 -3.13
N VAL A 281 12.78 4.23 -3.27
CA VAL A 281 12.83 5.27 -4.30
C VAL A 281 12.79 6.65 -3.67
N ASP A 282 13.40 7.65 -4.32
CA ASP A 282 13.50 9.03 -3.83
C ASP A 282 12.16 9.74 -3.67
N GLY A 283 11.15 9.33 -4.43
CA GLY A 283 9.81 9.91 -4.39
C GLY A 283 9.09 9.62 -5.69
N ILE A 284 8.25 10.57 -6.11
CA ILE A 284 7.51 10.50 -7.36
C ILE A 284 8.25 11.32 -8.41
N PHE A 285 8.46 10.73 -9.58
CA PHE A 285 9.14 11.36 -10.71
C PHE A 285 8.14 11.83 -11.75
N SER A 286 8.55 12.79 -12.59
CA SER A 286 7.74 13.30 -13.70
C SER A 286 7.46 12.26 -14.79
N ALA A 287 8.23 11.17 -14.83
CA ALA A 287 8.03 9.98 -15.65
C ALA A 287 8.80 8.82 -15.02
N ASP A 288 8.56 7.59 -15.45
CA ASP A 288 9.37 6.45 -14.99
C ASP A 288 10.85 6.66 -15.36
N PRO A 289 11.77 6.81 -14.37
CA PRO A 289 13.18 7.06 -14.66
C PRO A 289 13.88 5.88 -15.34
N SER A 290 13.31 4.68 -15.29
CA SER A 290 13.83 3.51 -16.01
C SER A 290 13.58 3.60 -17.53
N LYS A 291 12.49 4.28 -17.93
CA LYS A 291 12.13 4.52 -19.34
C LYS A 291 12.62 5.86 -19.84
N VAL A 292 12.63 6.89 -18.98
CA VAL A 292 12.99 8.27 -19.32
C VAL A 292 14.11 8.77 -18.39
N PRO A 293 15.39 8.70 -18.81
CA PRO A 293 16.52 9.10 -17.97
C PRO A 293 16.52 10.58 -17.56
N THR A 294 15.79 11.43 -18.27
CA THR A 294 15.64 12.86 -17.98
C THR A 294 14.51 13.17 -16.99
N ALA A 295 13.84 12.14 -16.45
CA ALA A 295 12.79 12.27 -15.46
C ALA A 295 13.30 12.98 -14.20
N ARG A 296 12.49 13.88 -13.66
CA ARG A 296 12.86 14.72 -12.51
C ARG A 296 12.03 14.35 -11.30
N LEU A 297 12.66 14.36 -10.13
CA LEU A 297 11.95 14.21 -8.85
C LEU A 297 11.02 15.40 -8.64
N LEU A 298 9.75 15.11 -8.36
CA LEU A 298 8.76 16.13 -8.03
C LEU A 298 8.93 16.52 -6.55
N SER A 299 9.06 17.81 -6.26
CA SER A 299 9.18 18.30 -4.87
C SER A 299 7.87 18.21 -4.11
N SER A 300 6.75 18.47 -4.80
CA SER A 300 5.41 18.47 -4.23
C SER A 300 4.36 18.14 -5.28
N ILE A 301 3.30 17.46 -4.86
CA ILE A 301 2.12 17.15 -5.69
C ILE A 301 0.84 17.31 -4.86
N THR A 302 -0.31 17.48 -5.52
CA THR A 302 -1.61 17.44 -4.86
C THR A 302 -2.03 16.00 -4.59
N PRO A 303 -2.99 15.75 -3.67
CA PRO A 303 -3.46 14.40 -3.41
C PRO A 303 -4.22 13.81 -4.60
N SER A 304 -4.92 14.64 -5.39
CA SER A 304 -5.59 14.21 -6.61
C SER A 304 -4.59 13.77 -7.68
N GLU A 305 -3.50 14.52 -7.89
CA GLU A 305 -2.40 14.08 -8.77
C GLU A 305 -1.75 12.79 -8.27
N ALA A 306 -1.53 12.68 -6.96
CA ALA A 306 -0.94 11.50 -6.35
C ALA A 306 -1.80 10.25 -6.55
N ALA A 307 -3.12 10.36 -6.38
CA ALA A 307 -4.06 9.26 -6.55
C ALA A 307 -3.98 8.66 -7.98
N GLU A 308 -3.97 9.52 -9.00
CA GLU A 308 -3.85 9.08 -10.40
C GLU A 308 -2.51 8.42 -10.70
N LEU A 309 -1.41 9.05 -10.24
CA LEU A 309 -0.07 8.47 -10.43
C LEU A 309 0.07 7.12 -9.74
N THR A 310 -0.64 6.92 -8.63
CA THR A 310 -0.66 5.63 -7.94
C THR A 310 -1.46 4.56 -8.65
N PHE A 311 -2.53 4.93 -9.36
CA PHE A 311 -3.39 3.99 -10.07
C PHE A 311 -2.74 3.48 -11.37
N TYR A 312 -2.11 4.36 -12.15
CA TYR A 312 -1.68 4.04 -13.53
C TYR A 312 -0.19 3.72 -13.72
N GLY A 313 0.67 3.86 -12.70
CA GLY A 313 2.11 3.64 -12.95
C GLY A 313 3.01 3.36 -11.76
N SER A 314 2.60 3.65 -10.53
CA SER A 314 3.49 3.45 -9.39
C SER A 314 2.72 3.18 -8.11
N GLU A 315 2.72 1.95 -7.58
CA GLU A 315 2.13 1.64 -6.25
C GLU A 315 2.89 2.37 -5.12
N VAL A 316 2.72 3.69 -5.01
CA VAL A 316 3.43 4.53 -4.04
C VAL A 316 2.61 4.69 -2.77
N ILE A 317 1.31 4.95 -2.85
CA ILE A 317 0.47 5.17 -1.67
C ILE A 317 -0.90 4.54 -1.91
N HIS A 318 -1.46 3.91 -0.88
CA HIS A 318 -2.84 3.42 -0.92
C HIS A 318 -3.86 4.57 -0.96
N HIS A 319 -4.83 4.56 -1.87
CA HIS A 319 -5.80 5.65 -2.06
C HIS A 319 -6.56 6.04 -0.76
N LEU A 320 -7.04 5.05 0.02
CA LEU A 320 -7.72 5.32 1.31
C LEU A 320 -6.83 6.08 2.30
N THR A 321 -5.50 5.97 2.20
CA THR A 321 -4.57 6.73 3.06
C THR A 321 -4.71 8.22 2.79
N MET A 322 -4.80 8.61 1.52
CA MET A 322 -4.92 10.01 1.12
C MET A 322 -6.23 10.60 1.66
N ASP A 323 -7.33 9.88 1.51
CA ASP A 323 -8.65 10.33 1.99
C ASP A 323 -8.66 10.64 3.50
N GLN A 324 -8.00 9.80 4.32
CA GLN A 324 -7.97 10.00 5.77
C GLN A 324 -7.15 11.22 6.16
N VAL A 325 -5.98 11.43 5.55
CA VAL A 325 -5.10 12.55 5.92
C VAL A 325 -5.60 13.90 5.42
N ILE A 326 -6.33 13.93 4.29
CA ILE A 326 -6.95 15.14 3.74
C ILE A 326 -8.10 15.60 4.63
N ARG A 327 -8.92 14.65 5.12
CA ARG A 327 -10.08 14.93 6.00
C ARG A 327 -9.69 15.25 7.45
N ALA A 328 -8.41 15.07 7.81
CA ALA A 328 -7.92 15.40 9.14
C ALA A 328 -7.97 16.91 9.40
N GLU A 329 -8.14 17.29 10.67
CA GLU A 329 -8.12 18.69 11.10
C GLU A 329 -7.03 18.89 12.17
N PRO A 330 -5.89 19.53 11.83
CA PRO A 330 -5.50 20.04 10.51
C PRO A 330 -5.14 18.93 9.50
N PRO A 331 -5.19 19.20 8.17
CA PRO A 331 -4.77 18.24 7.16
C PRO A 331 -3.30 17.86 7.32
N ILE A 332 -3.01 16.57 7.18
CA ILE A 332 -1.66 16.02 7.43
C ILE A 332 -0.96 15.77 6.08
N PRO A 333 0.20 16.39 5.80
CA PRO A 333 0.96 16.12 4.60
C PRO A 333 1.57 14.71 4.64
N ILE A 334 1.63 14.07 3.46
CA ILE A 334 2.36 12.81 3.29
C ILE A 334 3.69 13.11 2.62
N ARG A 335 4.80 12.63 3.18
CA ARG A 335 6.11 12.70 2.54
C ARG A 335 6.60 11.32 2.14
N ILE A 336 6.89 11.15 0.85
CA ILE A 336 7.50 9.93 0.33
C ILE A 336 9.01 10.12 0.36
N LYS A 337 9.74 9.21 1.02
CA LYS A 337 11.20 9.27 1.20
C LYS A 337 11.87 7.95 0.86
N ASN A 338 13.18 8.01 0.62
CA ASN A 338 14.01 6.84 0.32
C ASN A 338 14.80 6.34 1.53
N VAL A 339 14.68 5.05 1.87
CA VAL A 339 15.53 4.41 2.89
C VAL A 339 17.02 4.39 2.51
N LYS A 340 17.35 4.36 1.21
CA LYS A 340 18.75 4.38 0.73
C LYS A 340 19.37 5.77 0.80
N ASN A 341 18.56 6.81 0.75
CA ASN A 341 18.98 8.21 0.79
C ASN A 341 18.14 9.02 1.81
N PRO A 342 18.35 8.83 3.13
CA PRO A 342 17.51 9.43 4.17
C PRO A 342 17.49 10.96 4.22
N ARG A 343 18.58 11.58 3.74
CA ARG A 343 18.76 13.03 3.66
C ARG A 343 18.03 13.66 2.47
N GLY A 344 17.53 12.86 1.52
CA GLY A 344 16.71 13.35 0.42
C GLY A 344 15.40 13.98 0.92
N ASN A 345 15.00 15.08 0.32
CA ASN A 345 13.74 15.78 0.65
C ASN A 345 12.49 14.99 0.22
N GLY A 346 12.66 14.14 -0.80
CA GLY A 346 11.61 13.34 -1.42
C GLY A 346 10.50 14.16 -2.03
N THR A 347 9.30 13.59 -2.08
CA THR A 347 8.09 14.25 -2.61
C THR A 347 7.08 14.45 -1.48
N ILE A 348 6.53 15.67 -1.38
CA ILE A 348 5.46 15.98 -0.41
C ILE A 348 4.11 16.01 -1.13
N VAL A 349 3.17 15.18 -0.68
CA VAL A 349 1.76 15.31 -1.04
C VAL A 349 1.15 16.34 -0.09
N VAL A 350 0.87 17.53 -0.62
CA VAL A 350 0.33 18.65 0.16
C VAL A 350 -1.19 18.64 0.04
N PRO A 351 -1.95 18.43 1.13
CA PRO A 351 -3.40 18.47 1.08
C PRO A 351 -3.90 19.86 0.67
N ASP A 352 -4.66 19.94 -0.42
CA ASP A 352 -5.36 21.18 -0.77
C ASP A 352 -6.52 21.42 0.20
N ARG A 353 -6.62 22.63 0.75
CA ARG A 353 -7.68 22.99 1.74
C ARG A 353 -9.09 23.14 1.15
N ILE A 354 -9.34 22.73 -0.09
CA ILE A 354 -10.64 22.87 -0.78
C ILE A 354 -10.68 21.72 -1.82
N LEU A 355 -11.67 20.82 -1.93
CA LEU A 355 -13.12 20.89 -1.81
C LEU A 355 -13.65 19.50 -1.39
N SER A 356 -14.48 19.43 -0.36
CA SER A 356 -15.36 18.28 -0.20
C SER A 356 -16.26 18.17 -1.43
N ALA A 357 -16.46 16.95 -1.94
CA ALA A 357 -17.29 16.67 -3.12
C ALA A 357 -18.71 17.29 -3.03
N SER A 358 -19.21 17.57 -1.83
CA SER A 358 -20.49 18.21 -1.55
C SER A 358 -20.60 19.68 -1.98
N HIS A 359 -19.49 20.40 -2.22
CA HIS A 359 -19.50 21.82 -2.63
C HIS A 359 -19.28 22.05 -4.13
N GLN A 360 -19.08 20.98 -4.92
CA GLN A 360 -18.74 21.08 -6.35
C GLN A 360 -19.90 20.85 -7.31
N LEU A 361 -21.10 20.53 -6.80
CA LEU A 361 -22.30 20.29 -7.63
C LEU A 361 -22.98 21.59 -8.10
N THR A 362 -22.64 22.74 -7.52
CA THR A 362 -23.17 24.04 -7.95
C THR A 362 -22.08 24.82 -8.69
N ARG A 363 -22.34 25.06 -9.97
CA ARG A 363 -21.51 25.85 -10.88
C ARG A 363 -21.61 27.33 -10.51
N ASP A 364 -21.04 27.72 -9.37
CA ASP A 364 -20.98 29.13 -9.00
C ASP A 364 -19.87 29.83 -9.78
N SER A 365 -20.26 30.99 -10.31
CA SER A 365 -19.51 31.87 -11.21
C SER A 365 -18.03 32.03 -10.83
N PRO A 366 -17.11 32.10 -11.81
CA PRO A 366 -15.69 32.21 -11.54
C PRO A 366 -15.41 33.52 -10.78
N LYS A 367 -15.06 33.42 -9.50
CA LYS A 367 -14.47 34.54 -8.77
C LYS A 367 -13.10 34.82 -9.38
N PRO A 368 -12.76 36.08 -9.70
CA PRO A 368 -11.46 36.43 -10.24
C PRO A 368 -10.42 36.31 -9.12
N GLN A 369 -9.64 35.23 -9.13
CA GLN A 369 -8.44 35.16 -8.31
C GLN A 369 -7.26 35.78 -9.05
N ALA A 370 -6.66 36.75 -8.37
CA ALA A 370 -5.57 37.58 -8.82
C ALA A 370 -4.26 36.81 -9.04
N GLU A 371 -3.52 37.30 -10.04
CA GLU A 371 -2.06 37.40 -10.16
C GLU A 371 -1.20 36.14 -10.40
N HIS A 372 -0.71 36.08 -11.64
CA HIS A 372 0.55 35.48 -12.10
C HIS A 372 0.89 34.04 -11.66
N LYS A 373 0.09 33.06 -12.09
CA LYS A 373 0.59 31.68 -12.19
C LYS A 373 1.15 31.43 -13.59
N LYS A 374 2.41 30.97 -13.66
CA LYS A 374 3.04 30.40 -14.87
C LYS A 374 2.02 29.49 -15.60
N PRO A 375 2.07 29.35 -16.94
CA PRO A 375 1.17 28.45 -17.64
C PRO A 375 1.24 27.07 -16.97
N LYS A 376 0.09 26.57 -16.50
CA LYS A 376 0.00 25.26 -15.87
C LYS A 376 0.48 24.23 -16.90
N ARG A 377 1.43 23.39 -16.48
CA ARG A 377 2.01 22.33 -17.30
C ARG A 377 1.59 21.00 -16.69
N PRO A 378 1.51 19.93 -17.49
CA PRO A 378 1.40 18.59 -16.96
C PRO A 378 2.52 18.32 -15.95
N THR A 379 2.15 17.65 -14.87
CA THR A 379 3.02 17.35 -13.74
C THR A 379 3.84 16.09 -14.02
N ALA A 380 3.20 15.06 -14.59
CA ALA A 380 3.85 13.79 -14.87
C ALA A 380 3.20 13.04 -16.04
N VAL A 381 3.94 12.07 -16.58
CA VAL A 381 3.49 11.12 -17.60
C VAL A 381 3.70 9.71 -17.06
N THR A 382 2.66 8.88 -17.09
CA THR A 382 2.72 7.47 -16.71
C THR A 382 2.34 6.59 -17.89
N ILE A 383 2.84 5.35 -17.86
CA ILE A 383 2.50 4.36 -18.87
C ILE A 383 2.24 3.02 -18.20
N LYS A 384 1.12 2.39 -18.54
CA LYS A 384 0.74 1.05 -18.10
C LYS A 384 0.81 0.11 -19.30
N ASP A 385 1.75 -0.82 -19.26
CA ASP A 385 1.95 -1.82 -20.33
C ASP A 385 1.03 -3.03 -20.12
N HIS A 386 1.03 -3.96 -21.09
CA HIS A 386 0.28 -5.24 -21.03
C HIS A 386 -1.23 -5.06 -20.85
N ILE A 387 -1.80 -4.11 -21.59
CA ILE A 387 -3.23 -3.86 -21.64
C ILE A 387 -3.84 -4.62 -22.80
N SER A 388 -5.00 -5.22 -22.55
CA SER A 388 -5.88 -5.73 -23.59
C SER A 388 -7.14 -4.87 -23.67
N VAL A 389 -7.48 -4.42 -24.87
CA VAL A 389 -8.70 -3.64 -25.14
C VAL A 389 -9.76 -4.61 -25.66
N ILE A 390 -10.88 -4.72 -24.95
CA ILE A 390 -12.06 -5.43 -25.39
C ILE A 390 -13.06 -4.42 -25.96
N ASN A 391 -13.45 -4.64 -27.20
CA ASN A 391 -14.54 -3.91 -27.84
C ASN A 391 -15.75 -4.84 -27.96
N VAL A 392 -16.87 -4.44 -27.35
CA VAL A 392 -18.16 -5.14 -27.44
C VAL A 392 -19.13 -4.27 -28.21
N HIS A 393 -19.54 -4.75 -29.39
CA HIS A 393 -20.54 -4.09 -30.23
C HIS A 393 -21.90 -4.75 -30.01
N SER A 394 -22.91 -3.97 -29.64
CA SER A 394 -24.24 -4.48 -29.33
C SER A 394 -25.01 -4.90 -30.59
N ASN A 395 -25.57 -6.10 -30.57
CA ASN A 395 -26.42 -6.58 -31.66
C ASN A 395 -27.87 -6.06 -31.57
N LYS A 396 -28.22 -5.31 -30.51
CA LYS A 396 -29.61 -4.88 -30.20
C LYS A 396 -29.73 -3.35 -30.24
N ARG A 397 -30.53 -2.83 -31.18
CA ARG A 397 -30.67 -1.39 -31.48
C ARG A 397 -31.46 -0.51 -30.49
N SER A 398 -31.93 -1.01 -29.33
CA SER A 398 -33.01 -0.27 -28.60
C SER A 398 -32.87 -0.13 -27.08
N ILE A 399 -31.94 -0.81 -26.39
CA ILE A 399 -31.81 -0.68 -24.91
C ILE A 399 -30.33 -0.69 -24.49
N SER A 400 -29.71 0.48 -24.44
CA SER A 400 -28.30 0.65 -24.05
C SER A 400 -28.04 0.35 -22.57
N HIS A 401 -28.93 0.76 -21.65
CA HIS A 401 -28.74 0.56 -20.21
C HIS A 401 -28.70 -0.92 -19.79
N GLY A 402 -29.56 -1.76 -20.36
CA GLY A 402 -29.58 -3.20 -20.08
C GLY A 402 -28.35 -3.93 -20.66
N PHE A 403 -27.84 -3.44 -21.79
CA PHE A 403 -26.59 -3.93 -22.37
C PHE A 403 -25.39 -3.63 -21.45
N PHE A 404 -25.22 -2.38 -20.99
CA PHE A 404 -24.14 -2.03 -20.06
C PHE A 404 -24.23 -2.84 -18.75
N ALA A 405 -25.43 -2.96 -18.16
CA ALA A 405 -25.63 -3.73 -16.95
C ALA A 405 -25.22 -5.20 -17.10
N ARG A 406 -25.52 -5.82 -18.25
CA ARG A 406 -25.12 -7.20 -18.53
C ARG A 406 -23.61 -7.33 -18.71
N VAL A 407 -22.98 -6.43 -19.47
CA VAL A 407 -21.53 -6.41 -19.68
C VAL A 407 -20.79 -6.30 -18.34
N PHE A 408 -21.16 -5.35 -17.48
CA PHE A 408 -20.50 -5.17 -16.18
C PHE A 408 -20.80 -6.32 -15.20
N SER A 409 -21.99 -6.93 -15.26
CA SER A 409 -22.32 -8.11 -14.46
C SER A 409 -21.45 -9.33 -14.81
N ILE A 410 -21.16 -9.53 -16.11
CA ILE A 410 -20.26 -10.59 -16.57
C ILE A 410 -18.85 -10.34 -16.02
N LEU A 411 -18.34 -9.11 -16.13
CA LEU A 411 -17.02 -8.74 -15.62
C LEU A 411 -16.91 -8.93 -14.10
N ASP A 412 -17.94 -8.55 -13.35
CA ASP A 412 -18.02 -8.74 -11.90
C ASP A 412 -18.02 -10.23 -11.51
N THR A 413 -18.78 -11.06 -12.24
CA THR A 413 -18.85 -12.52 -12.03
C THR A 413 -17.48 -13.19 -12.16
N TYR A 414 -16.65 -12.72 -13.09
CA TYR A 414 -15.27 -13.21 -13.28
C TYR A 414 -14.23 -12.39 -12.51
N SER A 415 -14.64 -11.40 -11.71
CA SER A 415 -13.78 -10.50 -10.94
C SER A 415 -12.69 -9.84 -11.79
N ILE A 416 -13.08 -9.39 -12.99
CA ILE A 416 -12.20 -8.68 -13.93
C ILE A 416 -12.26 -7.18 -13.64
N SER A 417 -11.13 -6.61 -13.26
CA SER A 417 -10.99 -5.17 -13.05
C SER A 417 -10.76 -4.46 -14.39
N VAL A 418 -11.53 -3.40 -14.64
CA VAL A 418 -11.42 -2.56 -15.84
C VAL A 418 -10.73 -1.25 -15.48
N ASP A 419 -9.73 -0.86 -16.26
CA ASP A 419 -8.95 0.36 -16.05
C ASP A 419 -9.60 1.58 -16.71
N LEU A 420 -10.04 1.41 -17.96
CA LEU A 420 -10.67 2.47 -18.76
C LEU A 420 -11.92 1.95 -19.43
N ILE A 421 -12.93 2.82 -19.48
CA ILE A 421 -14.19 2.56 -20.17
C ILE A 421 -14.46 3.73 -21.09
N SER A 422 -14.63 3.44 -22.38
CA SER A 422 -15.14 4.39 -23.36
C SER A 422 -16.41 3.82 -23.98
N THR A 423 -17.45 4.63 -24.06
CA THR A 423 -18.76 4.19 -24.53
C THR A 423 -19.24 5.05 -25.69
N SER A 424 -19.93 4.40 -26.61
CA SER A 424 -20.83 5.04 -27.57
C SER A 424 -22.25 4.50 -27.37
N GLU A 425 -23.18 4.87 -28.24
CA GLU A 425 -24.57 4.40 -28.15
C GLU A 425 -24.70 2.86 -28.25
N VAL A 426 -23.82 2.23 -29.04
CA VAL A 426 -23.88 0.78 -29.34
C VAL A 426 -22.55 0.04 -29.11
N HIS A 427 -21.48 0.74 -28.75
CA HIS A 427 -20.17 0.12 -28.45
C HIS A 427 -19.73 0.41 -27.02
N VAL A 428 -19.12 -0.60 -26.40
CA VAL A 428 -18.35 -0.49 -25.17
C VAL A 428 -16.93 -0.92 -25.45
N SER A 429 -15.98 -0.03 -25.23
CA SER A 429 -14.55 -0.29 -25.28
C SER A 429 -14.01 -0.26 -23.86
N MET A 430 -13.30 -1.31 -23.47
CA MET A 430 -12.79 -1.49 -22.12
C MET A 430 -11.33 -1.89 -22.16
N ALA A 431 -10.47 -1.15 -21.46
CA ALA A 431 -9.09 -1.56 -21.25
C ALA A 431 -8.98 -2.38 -19.95
N ILE A 432 -8.36 -3.54 -20.05
CA ILE A 432 -8.16 -4.47 -18.95
C ILE A 432 -6.69 -4.82 -18.88
N HIS A 433 -6.14 -4.86 -17.67
CA HIS A 433 -4.77 -5.29 -17.45
C HIS A 433 -4.64 -6.82 -17.58
N SER A 434 -3.83 -7.26 -18.55
CA SER A 434 -3.62 -8.67 -18.85
C SER A 434 -2.63 -9.31 -17.88
N SER A 435 -3.11 -9.65 -16.69
CA SER A 435 -2.34 -10.41 -15.70
C SER A 435 -2.35 -11.92 -16.02
N SER A 436 -1.22 -12.59 -15.83
CA SER A 436 -1.06 -14.03 -16.10
C SER A 436 -2.01 -14.92 -15.28
N GLN A 437 -2.52 -14.42 -14.15
CA GLN A 437 -3.45 -15.13 -13.27
C GLN A 437 -4.91 -15.08 -13.78
N GLN A 438 -5.24 -14.16 -14.69
CA GLN A 438 -6.61 -13.94 -15.15
C GLN A 438 -6.87 -14.43 -16.58
N VAL A 439 -5.89 -15.04 -17.27
CA VAL A 439 -6.05 -15.46 -18.68
C VAL A 439 -7.23 -16.42 -18.87
N GLU A 440 -7.43 -17.36 -17.94
CA GLU A 440 -8.55 -18.31 -18.03
C GLU A 440 -9.91 -17.64 -17.76
N ALA A 441 -9.98 -16.79 -16.72
CA ALA A 441 -11.18 -16.03 -16.38
C ALA A 441 -11.56 -15.06 -17.52
N PHE A 442 -10.56 -14.38 -18.09
CA PHE A 442 -10.69 -13.48 -19.23
C PHE A 442 -11.24 -14.22 -20.45
N GLY A 443 -10.71 -15.42 -20.76
CA GLY A 443 -11.18 -16.24 -21.87
C GLY A 443 -12.62 -16.76 -21.70
N LYS A 444 -13.06 -17.02 -20.46
CA LYS A 444 -14.45 -17.36 -20.16
C LYS A 444 -15.35 -16.13 -20.29
N ALA A 445 -14.93 -14.99 -19.75
CA ALA A 445 -15.65 -13.73 -19.86
C ALA A 445 -15.84 -13.29 -21.31
N THR A 446 -14.83 -13.43 -22.17
CA THR A 446 -14.95 -13.08 -23.61
C THR A 446 -16.01 -13.92 -24.32
N LYS A 447 -16.10 -15.21 -23.99
CA LYS A 447 -17.12 -16.10 -24.56
C LYS A 447 -18.52 -15.70 -24.12
N GLU A 448 -18.70 -15.34 -22.86
CA GLU A 448 -20.00 -14.89 -22.35
C GLU A 448 -20.38 -13.50 -22.85
N LEU A 449 -19.41 -12.60 -23.00
CA LEU A 449 -19.60 -11.29 -23.64
C LEU A 449 -20.04 -11.42 -25.10
N ALA A 450 -19.64 -12.48 -25.80
CA ALA A 450 -20.09 -12.76 -27.16
C ALA A 450 -21.60 -13.03 -27.27
N GLU A 451 -22.27 -13.36 -26.16
CA GLU A 451 -23.74 -13.43 -26.12
C GLU A 451 -24.41 -12.06 -26.10
N CYS A 452 -23.66 -11.00 -25.75
CA CYS A 452 -24.14 -9.62 -25.72
C CYS A 452 -23.98 -8.93 -27.08
N GLY A 453 -23.03 -9.39 -27.89
CA GLY A 453 -22.83 -8.91 -29.25
C GLY A 453 -21.46 -9.32 -29.82
N ASP A 454 -21.02 -8.62 -30.86
CA ASP A 454 -19.72 -8.92 -31.49
C ASP A 454 -18.58 -8.42 -30.61
N VAL A 455 -17.66 -9.33 -30.26
CA VAL A 455 -16.51 -9.04 -29.39
C VAL A 455 -15.22 -9.09 -30.20
N SER A 456 -14.40 -8.06 -30.08
CA SER A 456 -13.02 -8.04 -30.57
C SER A 456 -12.07 -7.71 -29.43
N VAL A 457 -10.89 -8.33 -29.45
CA VAL A 457 -9.86 -8.15 -28.43
C VAL A 457 -8.56 -7.76 -29.10
N LEU A 458 -8.01 -6.63 -28.69
CA LEU A 458 -6.68 -6.16 -29.07
C LEU A 458 -5.75 -6.37 -27.89
N ASN A 459 -4.67 -7.13 -28.09
CA ASN A 459 -3.65 -7.39 -27.08
C ASN A 459 -2.42 -6.51 -27.30
N ASP A 460 -1.50 -6.51 -26.34
CA ASP A 460 -0.22 -5.80 -26.40
C ASP A 460 -0.37 -4.27 -26.57
N MET A 461 -1.40 -3.71 -25.94
CA MET A 461 -1.64 -2.28 -25.88
C MET A 461 -1.00 -1.68 -24.62
N ALA A 462 -0.89 -0.34 -24.59
CA ALA A 462 -0.47 0.40 -23.41
C ALA A 462 -1.38 1.63 -23.20
N ILE A 463 -1.59 1.99 -21.94
CA ILE A 463 -2.28 3.24 -21.55
C ILE A 463 -1.21 4.28 -21.25
N LEU A 464 -1.30 5.46 -21.87
CA LEU A 464 -0.39 6.59 -21.64
C LEU A 464 -1.15 7.73 -20.96
N SER A 465 -0.96 7.90 -19.66
CA SER A 465 -1.67 8.92 -18.89
C SER A 465 -0.83 10.17 -18.70
N LEU A 466 -1.42 11.33 -18.99
CA LEU A 466 -0.85 12.65 -18.72
C LEU A 466 -1.54 13.25 -17.48
N VAL A 467 -0.81 13.39 -16.38
CA VAL A 467 -1.35 13.84 -15.08
C VAL A 467 -0.94 15.28 -14.78
N GLY A 468 -1.88 16.08 -14.27
CA GLY A 468 -1.62 17.42 -13.75
C GLY A 468 -2.82 18.04 -13.02
N ALA A 469 -2.54 18.91 -12.05
CA ALA A 469 -3.57 19.63 -11.32
C ALA A 469 -4.40 20.50 -12.28
N GLU A 470 -5.72 20.28 -12.27
CA GLU A 470 -6.68 20.98 -13.15
C GLU A 470 -6.39 20.82 -14.65
N MET A 471 -6.05 19.60 -15.11
CA MET A 471 -5.85 19.27 -16.53
C MET A 471 -6.93 19.85 -17.46
N LYS A 472 -8.20 19.82 -17.04
CA LYS A 472 -9.34 20.43 -17.76
C LYS A 472 -9.17 21.93 -18.08
N ASN A 473 -8.51 22.68 -17.20
CA ASN A 473 -8.31 24.12 -17.37
C ASN A 473 -7.06 24.43 -18.23
N MET A 474 -6.29 23.40 -18.63
CA MET A 474 -5.09 23.55 -19.44
C MET A 474 -5.41 23.49 -20.95
N VAL A 475 -5.97 24.60 -21.47
CA VAL A 475 -6.33 24.72 -22.89
C VAL A 475 -5.11 24.47 -23.79
N GLY A 476 -5.25 23.60 -24.78
CA GLY A 476 -4.22 23.28 -25.77
C GLY A 476 -3.28 22.12 -25.40
N ILE A 477 -3.29 21.63 -24.16
CA ILE A 477 -2.45 20.49 -23.76
C ILE A 477 -2.85 19.20 -24.46
N ALA A 478 -4.15 18.88 -24.53
CA ALA A 478 -4.64 17.70 -25.24
C ALA A 478 -4.23 17.72 -26.73
N GLY A 479 -4.42 18.87 -27.40
CA GLY A 479 -3.99 19.06 -28.78
C GLY A 479 -2.49 18.86 -28.97
N ARG A 480 -1.67 19.35 -28.02
CA ARG A 480 -0.21 19.13 -28.04
C ARG A 480 0.16 17.67 -27.85
N MET A 481 -0.49 16.95 -26.92
CA MET A 481 -0.27 15.52 -26.70
C MET A 481 -0.56 14.73 -27.98
N PHE A 482 -1.75 14.89 -28.56
CA PHE A 482 -2.13 14.17 -29.77
C PHE A 482 -1.28 14.54 -30.99
N SER A 483 -0.91 15.82 -31.14
CA SER A 483 0.00 16.23 -32.22
C SER A 483 1.37 15.57 -32.06
N THR A 484 1.92 15.52 -30.84
CA THR A 484 3.22 14.89 -30.56
C THR A 484 3.16 13.38 -30.85
N LEU A 485 2.08 12.70 -30.47
CA LEU A 485 1.89 11.26 -30.76
C LEU A 485 1.77 11.01 -32.27
N GLY A 486 1.03 11.86 -32.99
CA GLY A 486 0.91 11.81 -34.45
C GLY A 486 2.24 12.05 -35.18
N GLU A 487 3.05 13.02 -34.72
CA GLU A 487 4.40 13.28 -35.24
C GLU A 487 5.33 12.06 -35.10
N HIS A 488 5.10 11.21 -34.09
CA HIS A 488 5.82 9.96 -33.86
C HIS A 488 5.14 8.73 -34.48
N ASN A 489 4.12 8.91 -35.33
CA ASN A 489 3.34 7.82 -35.97
C ASN A 489 2.72 6.83 -34.96
N VAL A 490 2.32 7.32 -33.79
CA VAL A 490 1.61 6.51 -32.79
C VAL A 490 0.11 6.60 -33.08
N ASN A 491 -0.52 5.46 -33.36
CA ASN A 491 -1.97 5.37 -33.54
C ASN A 491 -2.68 5.32 -32.19
N LEU A 492 -3.83 5.98 -32.09
CA LEU A 492 -4.65 6.02 -30.86
C LEU A 492 -5.89 5.15 -31.05
N GLU A 493 -6.08 4.17 -30.17
CA GLU A 493 -7.24 3.27 -30.19
C GLU A 493 -8.40 3.82 -29.35
N MET A 494 -8.07 4.36 -28.17
CA MET A 494 -9.03 4.86 -27.20
C MET A 494 -8.50 6.13 -26.54
N ILE A 495 -9.40 7.05 -26.21
CA ILE A 495 -9.11 8.29 -25.50
C ILE A 495 -10.10 8.41 -24.34
N SER A 496 -9.61 8.75 -23.15
CA SER A 496 -10.45 9.02 -21.98
C SER A 496 -10.08 10.34 -21.32
N GLN A 497 -11.08 11.18 -21.05
CA GLN A 497 -10.91 12.40 -20.28
C GLN A 497 -12.15 12.68 -19.41
N GLY A 498 -11.99 12.65 -18.10
CA GLY A 498 -13.08 12.95 -17.17
C GLY A 498 -13.26 14.44 -16.85
N MET A 499 -14.45 14.78 -16.33
CA MET A 499 -14.83 16.16 -16.01
C MET A 499 -14.13 16.72 -14.74
N TYR A 500 -13.69 15.82 -13.85
CA TYR A 500 -13.07 16.13 -12.56
C TYR A 500 -11.69 15.48 -12.39
N ASP A 501 -11.23 14.77 -13.41
CA ASP A 501 -10.02 13.97 -13.33
C ASP A 501 -8.79 14.84 -13.64
N PRO A 502 -7.71 14.74 -12.86
CA PRO A 502 -6.49 15.47 -13.13
C PRO A 502 -5.66 14.78 -14.23
N HIS A 503 -6.27 14.00 -15.13
CA HIS A 503 -5.57 13.24 -16.17
C HIS A 503 -6.24 13.31 -17.56
N LEU A 504 -5.46 12.92 -18.57
CA LEU A 504 -5.88 12.61 -19.94
C LEU A 504 -5.18 11.30 -20.33
N GLU A 505 -5.93 10.30 -20.76
CA GLU A 505 -5.41 8.96 -21.10
C GLU A 505 -5.61 8.61 -22.58
#